data_AF-A0A8R1IIW7-F1
#
_entry.id   AF-A0A8R1IIW7-F1
#
_cell.length_a   1.000
_cell.length_b   1.000
_cell.length_c   1.000
_cell.angle_alpha   90.00
_cell.angle_beta   90.00
_cell.angle_gamma   90.00
#
_symmetry.space_group_name_H-M   'P 1'
#
loop_
_entity.id
_entity.type
_entity.pdbx_description
1 polymer ?
#
loop_
_entity_poly.entity_id
_entity_poly.type
_entity_poly.pdbx_seq_one_letter_code
_entity_poly.pdbx_strand_id
1 'polypeptide(L)'
;MIATSAESSGIGNVLSADEEELSARFSDAMSPLKLQLRFVAGVIQRERLPAFERLLWRACRGNVFLRTSEIDDVLNDTVTGEPVNKCVFIIFFQGEQLKTKVKKICEG
;
A
#
# COMPACT_ATOMS: atom_id res chain seq x y z
N MET A 1 -6.66 11.84 -14.01
CA MET A 1 -7.99 11.78 -13.34
C MET A 1 -7.77 12.02 -11.87
N ILE A 2 -8.56 12.95 -11.36
CA ILE A 2 -8.40 13.77 -10.14
C ILE A 2 -8.94 12.94 -8.95
N ALA A 3 -8.41 13.05 -7.74
CA ALA A 3 -8.85 14.10 -6.83
C ALA A 3 -7.78 14.48 -5.79
N THR A 4 -7.60 15.79 -5.69
CA THR A 4 -6.88 16.55 -4.67
C THR A 4 -7.70 16.68 -3.38
N SER A 5 -7.01 17.02 -2.30
CA SER A 5 -7.51 17.29 -0.94
C SER A 5 -8.84 18.03 -0.86
N ALA A 6 -9.66 17.64 0.11
CA ALA A 6 -10.76 18.45 0.62
C ALA A 6 -10.33 19.05 1.96
N GLU A 7 -10.07 20.35 1.96
CA GLU A 7 -9.97 21.22 3.13
C GLU A 7 -11.26 22.05 3.16
N SER A 8 -11.95 22.08 4.29
CA SER A 8 -13.10 22.96 4.52
C SER A 8 -12.78 23.86 5.69
N SER A 9 -12.69 25.16 5.39
CA SER A 9 -12.41 26.24 6.33
C SER A 9 -13.68 26.83 6.92
N GLY A 10 -13.61 27.20 8.21
CA GLY A 10 -14.16 28.47 8.71
C GLY A 10 -15.43 28.40 9.55
N ILE A 11 -15.28 28.53 10.88
CA ILE A 11 -15.50 29.79 11.61
C ILE A 11 -14.87 29.67 13.00
N GLY A 12 -14.07 30.66 13.37
CA GLY A 12 -13.36 30.69 14.65
C GLY A 12 -14.28 31.02 15.83
N ASN A 13 -14.03 30.35 16.95
CA ASN A 13 -14.12 30.97 18.26
C ASN A 13 -12.95 30.46 19.10
N VAL A 14 -12.16 31.38 19.63
CA VAL A 14 -11.04 31.09 20.54
C VAL A 14 -11.64 30.68 21.88
N LEU A 15 -11.66 29.39 22.17
CA LEU A 15 -11.56 28.87 23.52
C LEU A 15 -10.25 28.09 23.61
N SER A 16 -9.37 28.56 24.48
CA SER A 16 -8.20 27.80 24.92
C SER A 16 -8.69 26.60 25.71
N ALA A 17 -8.89 25.50 25.00
CA ALA A 17 -8.87 24.18 25.56
C ALA A 17 -7.87 23.42 24.69
N ASP A 18 -6.84 22.88 25.32
CA ASP A 18 -5.91 21.93 24.72
C ASP A 18 -6.67 20.63 24.37
N GLU A 19 -7.54 20.69 23.36
CA GLU A 19 -8.38 19.58 22.88
C GLU A 19 -7.61 18.67 21.91
N GLU A 20 -6.53 19.17 21.28
CA GLU A 20 -5.66 18.36 20.41
C GLU A 20 -4.81 17.34 21.20
N GLU A 21 -4.44 17.64 22.45
CA GLU A 21 -3.59 16.74 23.25
C GLU A 21 -4.38 15.57 23.89
N LEU A 22 -5.70 15.72 24.02
CA LEU A 22 -6.57 14.75 24.68
C LEU A 22 -7.05 13.64 23.73
N SER A 23 -7.24 13.98 22.44
CA SER A 23 -7.54 13.01 21.37
C SER A 23 -6.40 11.99 21.18
N ALA A 24 -5.15 12.43 21.30
CA ALA A 24 -3.98 11.57 21.16
C ALA A 24 -3.80 10.59 22.33
N ARG A 25 -4.28 10.92 23.54
CA ARG A 25 -4.10 10.08 24.75
C ARG A 25 -5.27 9.15 25.05
N PHE A 26 -6.50 9.47 24.63
CA PHE A 26 -7.64 8.57 24.82
C PHE A 26 -7.88 7.59 23.67
N SER A 27 -7.24 7.74 22.50
CA SER A 27 -7.32 6.73 21.45
C SER A 27 -6.56 5.43 21.80
N ASP A 28 -5.64 5.47 22.77
CA ASP A 28 -4.92 4.30 23.27
C ASP A 28 -5.73 3.48 24.30
N ALA A 29 -6.82 4.03 24.83
CA ALA A 29 -7.70 3.35 25.77
C ALA A 29 -9.06 3.08 25.13
N MET A 30 -9.17 1.94 24.45
CA MET A 30 -10.42 1.33 23.97
C MET A 30 -10.99 1.88 22.65
N SER A 31 -10.16 1.96 21.59
CA SER A 31 -10.70 1.78 20.24
C SER A 31 -10.75 0.27 19.93
N PRO A 32 -11.80 -0.27 19.28
CA PRO A 32 -11.71 -1.64 18.76
C PRO A 32 -10.50 -1.66 17.83
N LEU A 33 -9.43 -2.36 18.24
CA LEU A 33 -8.11 -2.41 17.60
C LEU A 33 -8.23 -2.04 16.12
N LYS A 34 -8.05 -0.75 15.77
CA LYS A 34 -8.26 -0.28 14.41
C LYS A 34 -7.10 -0.85 13.58
N LEU A 35 -7.30 -2.05 13.04
CA LEU A 35 -6.43 -2.69 12.07
C LEU A 35 -6.48 -1.87 10.78
N GLN A 36 -5.78 -0.74 10.74
CA GLN A 36 -5.60 0.05 9.53
C GLN A 36 -4.59 -0.65 8.62
N LEU A 37 -5.11 -1.56 7.81
CA LEU A 37 -4.36 -2.19 6.72
C LEU A 37 -4.13 -1.15 5.62
N ARG A 38 -2.89 -1.09 5.15
CA ARG A 38 -2.49 -0.29 4.00
C ARG A 38 -2.15 -1.23 2.85
N PHE A 39 -2.20 -0.72 1.63
CA PHE A 39 -1.89 -1.54 0.47
C PHE A 39 -1.05 -0.81 -0.57
N VAL A 40 -0.37 -1.60 -1.40
CA VAL A 40 0.34 -1.18 -2.61
C VAL A 40 -0.08 -2.13 -3.73
N ALA A 41 -0.42 -1.60 -4.89
CA ALA A 41 -0.75 -2.38 -6.07
C ALA A 41 0.18 -2.01 -7.24
N GLY A 42 0.44 -2.96 -8.13
CA GLY A 42 1.33 -2.78 -9.27
C GLY A 42 1.20 -3.88 -10.32
N VAL A 43 2.00 -3.76 -11.37
CA VAL A 43 2.09 -4.74 -12.46
C VAL A 43 3.51 -5.28 -12.48
N ILE A 44 3.65 -6.59 -12.64
CA ILE A 44 4.93 -7.30 -12.72
C ILE A 44 4.89 -8.30 -13.88
N GLN A 45 6.05 -8.58 -14.48
CA GLN A 45 6.18 -9.66 -15.46
C GLN A 45 6.00 -11.01 -14.76
N ARG A 46 5.27 -11.94 -15.40
CA ARG A 46 4.95 -13.26 -14.84
C ARG A 46 6.20 -14.06 -14.45
N GLU A 47 7.27 -13.94 -15.22
CA GLU A 47 8.57 -14.58 -14.96
C GLU A 47 9.27 -14.08 -13.69
N ARG A 48 9.07 -12.81 -13.31
CA ARG A 48 9.69 -12.19 -12.13
C ARG A 48 8.89 -12.40 -10.86
N LEU A 49 7.60 -12.72 -10.99
CA LEU A 49 6.67 -12.95 -9.88
C LEU A 49 7.19 -13.96 -8.83
N PRO A 50 7.67 -15.17 -9.18
CA PRO A 50 8.16 -16.11 -8.17
C PRO A 50 9.42 -15.64 -7.42
N ALA A 51 10.27 -14.82 -8.06
CA ALA A 51 11.43 -14.23 -7.38
C ALA A 51 10.99 -13.12 -6.41
N PHE A 52 10.07 -12.27 -6.85
CA PHE A 52 9.46 -11.19 -6.06
C PHE A 52 8.76 -11.72 -4.81
N GLU A 53 7.93 -12.77 -4.95
CA GLU A 53 7.24 -13.42 -3.83
C GLU A 53 8.20 -13.93 -2.75
N ARG A 54 9.26 -14.63 -3.16
CA ARG A 54 10.28 -15.14 -2.22
C ARG A 54 11.01 -14.01 -1.50
N LEU A 55 11.28 -12.90 -2.20
CA LEU A 55 11.92 -11.73 -1.61
C LEU A 55 11.00 -11.08 -0.57
N LEU A 56 9.72 -10.89 -0.92
CA LEU A 56 8.71 -10.33 -0.03
C LEU A 56 8.55 -11.18 1.24
N TRP A 57 8.47 -12.51 1.07
CA TRP A 57 8.38 -13.47 2.17
C TRP A 57 9.58 -13.39 3.11
N ARG A 58 10.80 -13.35 2.56
CA ARG A 58 12.04 -13.26 3.35
C ARG A 58 12.17 -11.92 4.09
N ALA A 59 11.84 -10.81 3.45
CA ALA A 59 12.00 -9.47 4.03
C ALA A 59 10.93 -9.15 5.08
N CYS A 60 9.71 -9.64 4.87
CA CYS A 60 8.54 -9.29 5.69
C CYS A 60 8.08 -10.40 6.64
N ARG A 61 8.63 -11.63 6.55
CA ARG A 61 8.37 -12.77 7.44
C ARG A 61 6.87 -13.06 7.69
N GLY A 62 6.05 -12.98 6.65
CA GLY A 62 4.61 -13.25 6.74
C GLY A 62 3.75 -12.11 7.30
N ASN A 63 4.31 -10.93 7.58
CA ASN A 63 3.54 -9.76 8.01
C ASN A 63 2.85 -8.98 6.85
N VAL A 64 2.86 -9.56 5.65
CA VAL A 64 2.28 -8.97 4.44
C VAL A 64 1.47 -10.02 3.72
N PHE A 65 0.36 -9.58 3.13
CA PHE A 65 -0.54 -10.44 2.37
C PHE A 65 -0.49 -10.03 0.90
N LEU A 66 0.04 -10.90 0.05
CA LEU A 66 0.11 -10.68 -1.39
C LEU A 66 -1.03 -11.42 -2.09
N ARG A 67 -1.68 -10.73 -3.03
CA ARG A 67 -2.59 -11.34 -4.00
C ARG A 67 -2.15 -10.96 -5.41
N THR A 68 -2.25 -11.92 -6.31
CA THR A 68 -1.87 -11.77 -7.71
C THR A 68 -3.03 -12.19 -8.59
N SER A 69 -3.15 -11.57 -9.76
CA SER A 69 -4.04 -12.02 -10.83
C SER A 69 -3.29 -11.91 -12.14
N GLU A 70 -3.40 -12.96 -12.94
CA GLU A 70 -2.80 -12.98 -14.28
C GLU A 70 -3.60 -12.06 -15.21
N ILE A 71 -2.91 -11.49 -16.19
CA ILE A 71 -3.54 -10.76 -17.29
C ILE A 71 -3.48 -11.71 -18.49
N ASP A 72 -4.66 -12.19 -18.93
CA ASP A 72 -4.78 -13.17 -20.02
C ASP A 72 -4.42 -12.57 -21.40
N ASP A 73 -4.53 -11.25 -21.53
CA ASP A 73 -4.16 -10.55 -22.75
C ASP A 73 -2.64 -10.48 -22.90
N VAL A 74 -2.15 -11.17 -23.92
CA VAL A 74 -0.76 -11.11 -24.35
C VAL A 74 -0.51 -9.71 -24.90
N LEU A 75 0.06 -8.84 -24.08
CA LEU A 75 0.39 -7.49 -24.48
C LEU A 75 1.67 -7.54 -25.32
N ASN A 76 1.53 -7.36 -26.64
CA ASN A 76 2.68 -7.21 -27.52
C ASN A 76 3.43 -5.93 -27.13
N ASP A 77 4.68 -6.07 -26.73
CA ASP A 77 5.51 -4.92 -26.42
C ASP A 77 5.74 -4.11 -27.69
N THR A 78 5.40 -2.82 -27.69
CA THR A 78 5.49 -1.93 -28.86
C THR A 78 6.93 -1.70 -29.32
N VAL A 79 7.92 -2.09 -28.51
CA VAL A 79 9.35 -1.89 -28.79
C VAL A 79 10.01 -3.15 -29.36
N THR A 80 9.66 -4.33 -28.87
CA THR A 80 10.30 -5.60 -29.26
C THR A 80 9.40 -6.50 -30.10
N GLY A 81 8.08 -6.27 -30.09
CA GLY A 81 7.10 -7.14 -30.75
C GLY A 81 6.87 -8.48 -30.04
N GLU A 82 7.53 -8.70 -28.91
CA GLU A 82 7.45 -9.97 -28.18
C GLU A 82 6.21 -10.01 -27.26
N PRO A 83 5.59 -11.19 -27.12
CA PRO A 83 4.47 -11.40 -26.21
C PRO A 83 4.95 -11.32 -24.75
N VAL A 84 4.58 -10.26 -24.01
CA VAL A 84 4.95 -10.11 -22.60
C VAL A 84 3.78 -10.45 -21.69
N ASN A 85 3.86 -11.61 -21.03
CA ASN A 85 2.90 -12.01 -20.02
C ASN A 85 3.11 -11.21 -18.73
N LYS A 86 2.09 -10.43 -18.36
CA LYS A 86 2.08 -9.59 -17.15
C LYS A 86 1.06 -10.10 -16.15
N CYS A 87 1.27 -9.77 -14.90
CA CYS A 87 0.35 -10.04 -13.81
C CYS A 87 0.18 -8.77 -12.98
N VAL A 88 -1.02 -8.53 -12.50
CA VAL A 88 -1.29 -7.50 -11.49
C VAL A 88 -1.10 -8.11 -10.10
N PHE A 89 -0.60 -7.30 -9.17
CA PHE A 89 -0.47 -7.69 -7.79
C PHE A 89 -0.97 -6.60 -6.85
N ILE A 90 -1.41 -7.02 -5.68
CA ILE A 90 -1.75 -6.15 -4.55
C ILE A 90 -1.17 -6.73 -3.26
N ILE A 91 -0.50 -5.89 -2.48
CA ILE A 91 0.15 -6.25 -1.22
C ILE A 91 -0.51 -5.45 -0.11
N PHE A 92 -1.06 -6.16 0.87
CA PHE A 92 -1.56 -5.58 2.11
C PHE A 92 -0.51 -5.70 3.21
N PHE A 93 -0.35 -4.66 4.00
CA PHE A 93 0.59 -4.61 5.11
C PHE A 93 0.07 -3.69 6.21
N GLN A 94 0.55 -3.91 7.43
CA GLN A 94 0.23 -3.07 8.58
C GLN A 94 1.50 -2.44 9.15
N GLY A 95 1.43 -1.14 9.46
CA GLY A 95 2.54 -0.41 10.06
C GLY A 95 3.52 0.23 9.05
N GLU A 96 4.16 1.32 9.47
CA GLU A 96 5.04 2.14 8.61
C GLU A 96 6.34 1.41 8.23
N GLN A 97 6.88 0.56 9.12
CA GLN A 97 8.15 -0.14 8.85
C GLN A 97 8.06 -1.08 7.63
N LEU A 98 6.92 -1.76 7.46
CA LEU A 98 6.71 -2.66 6.33
C LEU A 98 6.49 -1.88 5.04
N LYS A 99 5.85 -0.70 5.09
CA LYS A 99 5.66 0.17 3.93
C LYS A 99 6.99 0.48 3.23
N THR A 100 8.01 0.89 3.99
CA THR A 100 9.33 1.23 3.43
C THR A 100 10.02 0.01 2.83
N LYS A 101 9.87 -1.17 3.44
CA LYS A 101 10.42 -2.43 2.91
C LYS A 101 9.72 -2.85 1.63
N VAL A 102 8.39 -2.88 1.63
CA VAL A 102 7.57 -3.24 0.46
C VAL A 102 7.86 -2.29 -0.70
N LYS A 103 7.93 -0.98 -0.44
CA LYS A 103 8.26 0.03 -1.47
C LYS A 103 9.63 -0.22 -2.10
N LYS A 104 10.65 -0.48 -1.28
CA LYS A 104 12.00 -0.84 -1.77
C LYS A 104 12.02 -2.12 -2.60
N ILE A 105 11.21 -3.12 -2.23
CA ILE A 105 11.11 -4.37 -3.00
C ILE A 105 10.36 -4.15 -4.31
N CYS A 106 9.39 -3.23 -4.37
CA CYS A 106 8.69 -2.87 -5.60
C CYS A 106 9.53 -1.97 -6.54
N GLU A 107 10.55 -1.27 -6.03
CA GLU A 107 11.46 -0.40 -6.80
C GLU A 107 12.68 -1.15 -7.36
N GLY A 108 12.97 -2.35 -6.87
CA GLY A 108 14.12 -3.17 -7.28
C GLY A 108 13.81 -4.14 -8.41
#